data_AF-A0A4Q6FX01-F1
#
_entry.id   AF-A0A4Q6FX01-F1
#
_cell.length_a   1.000
_cell.length_b   1.000
_cell.length_c   1.000
_cell.angle_alpha   90.00
_cell.angle_beta   90.00
_cell.angle_gamma   90.00
#
_symmetry.space_group_name_H-M   'P 1'
#
loop_
_entity.id
_entity.type
_entity.pdbx_description
1 polymer ?
#
loop_
_entity_poly.entity_id
_entity_poly.type
_entity_poly.pdbx_seq_one_letter_code
_entity_poly.pdbx_strand_id
1 'polypeptide(L)'
;AHAIHVSTTQVAHPAGETPEWWYRNGAARAAGNGAMGGRAKNVILFLGDGMSLTTVAAARILEGQRKGGPGEENQLSWEGFPNTGLSKTYNTDSQTPDSAGTMTAIATGVKTHMGAIGVAAGRRNDCAGSLRRPLLSWLQLADSAGLATGIVSTARLTHATPAATYANVPNRNWENDADLPADSVAEGCVDIARQLLSTSRFGRGPIVALGGGRREFLPALQRDPEYDDKVGQRLDGRDLIGEWRSAHPGGAYVWNSGQLAAAAEAPSLLGLFEHDHMQYEHDRKRSAEGDPSLTEMTLAAIKTLSRSPQGYVLMVESGRIDHANHDGNAYRALDETISLSDAVRAAVSATSEEDTLIIVTADHSHTLNLVGYP
;
A
#
# COMPACT_ATOMS: atom_id res chain seq x y z
N ALA A 1 -3.31 -20.33 -41.36
CA ALA A 1 -3.68 -20.88 -40.04
C ALA A 1 -4.98 -20.23 -39.61
N HIS A 2 -6.06 -20.99 -39.44
CA HIS A 2 -7.32 -20.45 -38.92
C HIS A 2 -7.17 -20.26 -37.41
N ALA A 3 -7.14 -19.02 -36.95
CA ALA A 3 -7.17 -18.73 -35.52
C ALA A 3 -8.51 -19.20 -34.96
N ILE A 4 -8.46 -20.09 -33.97
CA ILE A 4 -9.65 -20.52 -33.22
C ILE A 4 -10.06 -19.32 -32.37
N HIS A 5 -11.15 -18.66 -32.76
CA HIS A 5 -11.81 -17.67 -31.91
C HIS A 5 -12.61 -18.41 -30.84
N VAL A 6 -12.04 -18.51 -29.64
CA VAL A 6 -12.79 -18.91 -28.46
C VAL A 6 -13.62 -17.72 -28.01
N SER A 7 -14.94 -17.80 -28.19
CA SER A 7 -15.86 -16.80 -27.65
C SER A 7 -15.86 -16.91 -26.13
N THR A 8 -15.17 -16.01 -25.46
CA THR A 8 -15.25 -15.86 -24.00
C THR A 8 -16.45 -14.99 -23.68
N THR A 9 -17.37 -15.47 -22.84
CA THR A 9 -18.46 -14.66 -22.31
C THR A 9 -17.89 -13.40 -21.66
N GLN A 10 -18.33 -12.21 -22.09
CA GLN A 10 -17.99 -10.99 -21.38
C GLN A 10 -18.47 -11.11 -19.93
N VAL A 11 -17.57 -10.82 -18.98
CA VAL A 11 -17.93 -10.77 -17.57
C VAL A 11 -18.89 -9.60 -17.38
N ALA A 12 -20.18 -9.92 -17.19
CA ALA A 12 -21.22 -8.94 -16.90
C ALA A 12 -21.53 -8.99 -15.41
N HIS A 13 -21.17 -7.93 -14.69
CA HIS A 13 -21.45 -7.78 -13.26
C HIS A 13 -22.91 -7.35 -13.03
N PRO A 14 -23.48 -7.58 -11.82
CA PRO A 14 -24.84 -7.18 -11.51
C PRO A 14 -25.06 -5.71 -11.82
N ALA A 15 -26.11 -5.39 -12.58
CA ALA A 15 -26.52 -4.01 -12.76
C ALA A 15 -26.88 -3.43 -11.38
N GLY A 16 -26.16 -2.39 -10.95
CA GLY A 16 -26.46 -1.67 -9.70
C GLY A 16 -25.44 -1.80 -8.55
N GLU A 17 -24.22 -2.30 -8.78
CA GLU A 17 -23.11 -2.20 -7.81
C GLU A 17 -22.59 -0.74 -7.68
N THR A 18 -23.42 0.18 -7.18
CA THR A 18 -23.03 1.58 -6.91
C THR A 18 -22.30 1.70 -5.57
N PRO A 19 -21.60 2.82 -5.30
CA PRO A 19 -21.02 3.07 -3.98
C PRO A 19 -22.03 2.89 -2.84
N GLU A 20 -23.26 3.40 -3.00
CA GLU A 20 -24.32 3.27 -1.99
C GLU A 20 -24.72 1.82 -1.75
N TRP A 21 -24.74 1.00 -2.80
CA TRP A 21 -25.00 -0.42 -2.68
C TRP A 21 -23.90 -1.12 -1.87
N TRP A 22 -22.63 -0.85 -2.20
CA TRP A 22 -21.48 -1.40 -1.48
C TRP A 22 -21.48 -1.00 -0.01
N TYR A 23 -21.70 0.28 0.29
CA TYR A 23 -21.76 0.76 1.68
C TYR A 23 -22.89 0.11 2.46
N ARG A 24 -24.09 0.01 1.90
CA ARG A 24 -25.23 -0.63 2.58
C ARG A 24 -25.00 -2.11 2.81
N ASN A 25 -24.51 -2.82 1.79
CA ASN A 25 -24.23 -4.25 1.91
C ASN A 25 -23.12 -4.53 2.93
N GLY A 26 -22.02 -3.79 2.85
CA GLY A 26 -20.88 -3.89 3.77
C GLY A 26 -21.29 -3.59 5.21
N ALA A 27 -22.03 -2.49 5.45
CA ALA A 27 -22.52 -2.13 6.78
C ALA A 27 -23.46 -3.19 7.35
N ALA A 28 -24.40 -3.72 6.55
CA ALA A 28 -25.30 -4.78 7.00
C ALA A 28 -24.53 -6.07 7.36
N ARG A 29 -23.53 -6.45 6.56
CA ARG A 29 -22.69 -7.62 6.83
C ARG A 29 -21.84 -7.42 8.09
N ALA A 30 -21.23 -6.26 8.25
CA ALA A 30 -20.43 -5.92 9.44
C ALA A 30 -21.30 -5.92 10.71
N ALA A 31 -22.49 -5.34 10.65
CA ALA A 31 -23.46 -5.36 11.76
C ALA A 31 -23.87 -6.79 12.12
N GLY A 32 -24.17 -7.63 11.13
CA GLY A 32 -24.48 -9.05 11.34
C GLY A 32 -23.33 -9.87 11.94
N ASN A 33 -22.08 -9.39 11.79
CA ASN A 33 -20.88 -9.98 12.39
C ASN A 33 -20.51 -9.35 13.73
N GLY A 34 -21.34 -8.46 14.29
CA GLY A 34 -21.11 -7.86 15.61
C GLY A 34 -20.19 -6.64 15.64
N ALA A 35 -19.91 -5.99 14.49
CA ALA A 35 -19.00 -4.85 14.42
C ALA A 35 -19.38 -3.67 15.35
N MET A 36 -20.64 -3.57 15.77
CA MET A 36 -21.11 -2.52 16.69
C MET A 36 -20.70 -2.75 18.15
N GLY A 37 -20.16 -3.92 18.50
CA GLY A 37 -19.75 -4.26 19.87
C GLY A 37 -18.28 -3.93 20.19
N GLY A 38 -17.45 -3.67 19.17
CA GLY A 38 -16.03 -3.35 19.33
C GLY A 38 -15.74 -1.87 19.16
N ARG A 39 -14.68 -1.39 19.81
CA ARG A 39 -14.11 -0.06 19.56
C ARG A 39 -12.60 -0.19 19.47
N ALA A 40 -12.03 0.28 18.38
CA ALA A 40 -10.58 0.39 18.21
C ALA A 40 -10.20 1.88 18.26
N LYS A 41 -9.20 2.21 19.08
CA LYS A 41 -8.54 3.52 19.07
C LYS A 41 -7.56 3.60 17.90
N ASN A 42 -6.88 2.48 17.62
CA ASN A 42 -5.89 2.40 16.55
C ASN A 42 -6.27 1.29 15.56
N VAL A 43 -5.96 1.48 14.27
CA VAL A 43 -6.14 0.46 13.24
C VAL A 43 -4.86 0.32 12.43
N ILE A 44 -4.34 -0.89 12.30
CA ILE A 44 -3.18 -1.19 11.43
C ILE A 44 -3.60 -2.24 10.40
N LEU A 45 -3.53 -1.86 9.12
CA LEU A 45 -3.71 -2.79 8.01
C LEU A 45 -2.34 -3.18 7.46
N PHE A 46 -2.01 -4.46 7.58
CA PHE A 46 -0.89 -5.08 6.88
C PHE A 46 -1.37 -5.71 5.57
N LEU A 47 -0.75 -5.34 4.47
CA LEU A 47 -1.02 -5.87 3.14
C LEU A 47 0.22 -6.58 2.59
N GLY A 48 0.10 -7.86 2.27
CA GLY A 48 1.05 -8.55 1.41
C GLY A 48 0.57 -8.50 -0.03
N ASP A 49 1.15 -7.65 -0.87
CA ASP A 49 0.75 -7.52 -2.29
C ASP A 49 1.02 -8.85 -3.00
N GLY A 50 0.01 -9.43 -3.64
CA GLY A 50 0.14 -10.72 -4.31
C GLY A 50 0.39 -11.94 -3.40
N MET A 51 0.24 -11.79 -2.07
CA MET A 51 0.53 -12.84 -1.08
C MET A 51 -0.57 -13.93 -1.04
N SER A 52 -0.46 -14.89 -1.95
CA SER A 52 -1.37 -16.05 -2.01
C SER A 52 -1.31 -16.93 -0.77
N LEU A 53 -2.34 -17.76 -0.54
CA LEU A 53 -2.31 -18.79 0.51
C LEU A 53 -1.14 -19.78 0.34
N THR A 54 -0.74 -20.05 -0.90
CA THR A 54 0.43 -20.88 -1.20
C THR A 54 1.74 -20.15 -0.87
N THR A 55 1.81 -18.84 -1.07
CA THR A 55 2.94 -18.00 -0.66
C THR A 55 3.07 -18.00 0.86
N VAL A 56 1.95 -17.85 1.59
CA VAL A 56 1.91 -17.95 3.06
C VAL A 56 2.43 -19.30 3.54
N ALA A 57 1.92 -20.41 2.99
CA ALA A 57 2.37 -21.75 3.38
C ALA A 57 3.86 -21.99 3.09
N ALA A 58 4.35 -21.56 1.93
CA ALA A 58 5.75 -21.69 1.56
C ALA A 58 6.67 -20.83 2.45
N ALA A 59 6.27 -19.60 2.76
CA ALA A 59 7.02 -18.71 3.63
C ALA A 59 7.07 -19.21 5.08
N ARG A 60 5.95 -19.77 5.57
CA ARG A 60 5.88 -20.44 6.89
C ARG A 60 6.89 -21.56 7.00
N ILE A 61 6.95 -22.45 5.99
CA ILE A 61 7.90 -23.58 5.97
C ILE A 61 9.34 -23.05 5.96
N LEU A 62 9.65 -22.11 5.06
CA LEU A 62 10.99 -21.51 4.95
C LEU A 62 11.44 -20.84 6.25
N GLU A 63 10.56 -20.07 6.89
CA GLU A 63 10.86 -19.41 8.17
C GLU A 63 11.15 -20.44 9.27
N GLY A 64 10.36 -21.51 9.36
CA GLY A 64 10.57 -22.58 10.33
C GLY A 64 11.89 -23.34 10.11
N GLN A 65 12.24 -23.62 8.85
CA GLN A 65 13.52 -24.21 8.48
C GLN A 65 14.70 -23.32 8.86
N ARG A 66 14.59 -22.00 8.64
CA ARG A 66 15.62 -21.04 9.05
C ARG A 66 15.76 -20.90 10.57
N LYS A 67 14.71 -21.22 11.32
CA LYS A 67 14.74 -21.33 12.80
C LYS A 67 15.31 -22.68 13.29
N GLY A 68 15.68 -23.59 12.38
CA GLY A 68 16.26 -24.90 12.70
C GLY A 68 15.23 -26.02 12.92
N GLY A 69 13.94 -25.77 12.66
CA GLY A 69 12.87 -26.77 12.67
C GLY A 69 12.64 -27.43 11.30
N PRO A 70 11.78 -28.45 11.22
CA PRO A 70 11.34 -29.04 9.94
C PRO A 70 10.59 -28.03 9.03
N GLY A 71 9.76 -27.17 9.63
CA GLY A 71 9.18 -26.00 8.97
C GLY A 71 7.66 -26.02 8.87
N GLU A 72 7.05 -27.18 8.61
CA GLU A 72 5.61 -27.31 8.38
C GLU A 72 4.76 -26.92 9.61
N GLU A 73 5.30 -27.15 10.80
CA GLU A 73 4.70 -26.83 12.10
C GLU A 73 4.93 -25.38 12.56
N ASN A 74 5.80 -24.63 11.87
CA ASN A 74 6.02 -23.21 12.17
C ASN A 74 4.73 -22.41 11.90
N GLN A 75 4.65 -21.21 12.49
CA GLN A 75 3.56 -20.28 12.24
C GLN A 75 4.14 -18.89 11.97
N LEU A 76 3.69 -18.24 10.90
CA LEU A 76 3.90 -16.82 10.70
C LEU A 76 3.12 -16.04 11.77
N SER A 77 3.53 -14.80 12.05
CA SER A 77 3.06 -14.06 13.22
C SER A 77 1.54 -13.84 13.26
N TRP A 78 0.90 -13.63 12.11
CA TRP A 78 -0.56 -13.46 12.01
C TRP A 78 -1.35 -14.77 12.03
N GLU A 79 -0.70 -15.93 11.92
CA GLU A 79 -1.39 -17.22 11.94
C GLU A 79 -1.88 -17.60 13.34
N GLY A 80 -1.41 -16.87 14.37
CA GLY A 80 -1.97 -16.90 15.72
C GLY A 80 -3.17 -15.98 15.93
N PHE A 81 -3.61 -15.20 14.92
CA PHE A 81 -4.73 -14.27 15.10
C PHE A 81 -6.05 -15.01 15.30
N PRO A 82 -6.95 -14.52 16.18
CA PRO A 82 -8.15 -15.25 16.58
C PRO A 82 -9.24 -15.30 15.49
N ASN A 83 -9.16 -14.45 14.47
CA ASN A 83 -10.18 -14.32 13.43
C ASN A 83 -9.56 -14.53 12.04
N THR A 84 -10.21 -15.33 11.21
CA THR A 84 -9.80 -15.59 9.82
C THR A 84 -11.02 -15.54 8.91
N GLY A 85 -10.85 -14.99 7.72
CA GLY A 85 -11.86 -14.95 6.67
C GLY A 85 -11.25 -15.01 5.28
N LEU A 86 -12.06 -15.38 4.29
CA LEU A 86 -11.65 -15.37 2.88
C LEU A 86 -12.18 -14.12 2.19
N SER A 87 -11.32 -13.46 1.41
CA SER A 87 -11.66 -12.28 0.62
C SER A 87 -11.87 -12.65 -0.86
N LYS A 88 -12.90 -12.08 -1.49
CA LYS A 88 -13.16 -12.23 -2.93
C LYS A 88 -12.59 -11.02 -3.66
N THR A 89 -11.54 -11.20 -4.45
CA THR A 89 -10.67 -10.09 -4.90
C THR A 89 -10.99 -9.50 -6.28
N TYR A 90 -11.92 -10.09 -7.05
CA TYR A 90 -12.28 -9.60 -8.40
C TYR A 90 -12.49 -8.07 -8.51
N ASN A 91 -12.09 -7.47 -9.63
CA ASN A 91 -12.49 -6.10 -10.00
C ASN A 91 -13.81 -6.11 -10.76
N THR A 92 -14.50 -4.98 -10.87
CA THR A 92 -15.82 -4.90 -11.54
C THR A 92 -15.77 -5.16 -13.05
N ASP A 93 -14.59 -5.33 -13.64
CA ASP A 93 -14.37 -5.65 -15.05
C ASP A 93 -13.36 -6.78 -15.25
N SER A 94 -12.85 -7.41 -14.18
CA SER A 94 -11.86 -8.49 -14.28
C SER A 94 -11.96 -9.51 -13.15
N GLN A 95 -11.91 -10.81 -13.51
CA GLN A 95 -11.89 -11.92 -12.56
C GLN A 95 -10.57 -11.99 -11.79
N THR A 96 -9.46 -11.85 -12.53
CA THR A 96 -8.12 -11.69 -11.97
C THR A 96 -7.85 -10.19 -11.85
N PRO A 97 -7.83 -9.65 -10.63
CA PRO A 97 -7.75 -8.21 -10.45
C PRO A 97 -6.33 -7.68 -10.63
N ASP A 98 -6.18 -6.36 -10.50
CA ASP A 98 -4.91 -5.70 -10.21
C ASP A 98 -4.92 -5.01 -8.84
N SER A 99 -3.74 -4.64 -8.33
CA SER A 99 -3.57 -3.97 -7.02
C SER A 99 -4.36 -2.65 -6.88
N ALA A 100 -4.59 -1.91 -7.97
CA ALA A 100 -5.29 -0.63 -7.89
C ALA A 100 -6.76 -0.81 -7.55
N GLY A 101 -7.47 -1.67 -8.29
CA GLY A 101 -8.89 -1.89 -8.03
C GLY A 101 -9.15 -2.64 -6.73
N THR A 102 -8.27 -3.57 -6.33
CA THR A 102 -8.37 -4.31 -5.05
C THR A 102 -8.09 -3.42 -3.86
N MET A 103 -7.01 -2.64 -3.88
CA MET A 103 -6.72 -1.74 -2.78
C MET A 103 -7.73 -0.58 -2.73
N THR A 104 -8.32 -0.16 -3.85
CA THR A 104 -9.50 0.73 -3.81
C THR A 104 -10.66 0.10 -3.05
N ALA A 105 -10.95 -1.18 -3.28
CA ALA A 105 -11.99 -1.88 -2.53
C ALA A 105 -11.69 -1.99 -1.03
N ILE A 106 -10.44 -2.28 -0.67
CA ILE A 106 -9.98 -2.38 0.73
C ILE A 106 -10.00 -0.99 1.41
N ALA A 107 -9.54 0.04 0.70
CA ALA A 107 -9.38 1.38 1.23
C ALA A 107 -10.71 2.12 1.36
N THR A 108 -11.64 1.91 0.43
CA THR A 108 -12.87 2.70 0.34
C THR A 108 -14.14 1.91 0.63
N GLY A 109 -14.07 0.57 0.64
CA GLY A 109 -15.24 -0.31 0.74
C GLY A 109 -16.02 -0.48 -0.56
N VAL A 110 -15.55 0.08 -1.68
CA VAL A 110 -16.22 0.06 -2.99
C VAL A 110 -15.31 -0.59 -4.02
N LYS A 111 -15.78 -1.66 -4.67
CA LYS A 111 -15.07 -2.25 -5.81
C LYS A 111 -15.13 -1.34 -7.03
N THR A 112 -14.07 -1.35 -7.82
CA THR A 112 -13.96 -0.59 -9.07
C THR A 112 -13.27 -1.42 -10.16
N HIS A 113 -13.08 -0.81 -11.32
CA HIS A 113 -12.44 -1.41 -12.48
C HIS A 113 -10.92 -1.52 -12.31
N MET A 114 -10.30 -2.39 -13.09
CA MET A 114 -8.86 -2.61 -13.07
C MET A 114 -8.10 -1.30 -13.42
N GLY A 115 -7.02 -1.04 -12.69
CA GLY A 115 -6.14 0.12 -12.87
C GLY A 115 -6.68 1.43 -12.27
N ALA A 116 -7.89 1.46 -11.70
CA ALA A 116 -8.43 2.63 -11.03
C ALA A 116 -8.01 2.70 -9.56
N ILE A 117 -7.65 3.89 -9.11
CA ILE A 117 -7.30 4.19 -7.72
C ILE A 117 -8.33 5.16 -7.18
N GLY A 118 -9.07 4.78 -6.13
CA GLY A 118 -9.97 5.68 -5.41
C GLY A 118 -11.14 6.25 -6.24
N VAL A 119 -11.52 5.62 -7.36
CA VAL A 119 -12.62 6.11 -8.21
C VAL A 119 -13.69 5.05 -8.34
N ALA A 120 -14.97 5.45 -8.25
CA ALA A 120 -16.08 4.50 -8.12
C ALA A 120 -16.35 3.67 -9.37
N ALA A 121 -16.26 4.30 -10.54
CA ALA A 121 -16.53 3.69 -11.83
C ALA A 121 -16.05 4.60 -12.95
N GLY A 122 -15.72 4.03 -14.10
CA GLY A 122 -15.22 4.79 -15.24
C GLY A 122 -14.52 3.87 -16.23
N ARG A 123 -13.68 4.48 -17.06
CA ARG A 123 -12.75 3.76 -17.92
C ARG A 123 -11.34 4.23 -17.59
N ARG A 124 -10.37 3.36 -17.82
CA ARG A 124 -8.96 3.74 -17.74
C ARG A 124 -8.70 4.97 -18.63
N ASN A 125 -7.95 5.94 -18.09
CA ASN A 125 -7.62 7.23 -18.72
C ASN A 125 -8.80 8.23 -18.87
N ASP A 126 -10.01 7.96 -18.38
CA ASP A 126 -11.12 8.93 -18.40
C ASP A 126 -10.98 9.93 -17.24
N CYS A 127 -10.18 10.98 -17.46
CA CYS A 127 -9.91 12.00 -16.45
C CYS A 127 -11.19 12.74 -16.02
N ALA A 128 -11.88 13.41 -16.95
CA ALA A 128 -13.11 14.15 -16.64
C ALA A 128 -14.22 13.28 -15.98
N GLY A 129 -14.32 12.00 -16.35
CA GLY A 129 -15.20 11.04 -15.69
C GLY A 129 -14.79 10.77 -14.24
N SER A 130 -13.51 10.51 -14.01
CA SER A 130 -12.95 10.17 -12.70
C SER A 130 -13.10 11.28 -11.66
N LEU A 131 -12.89 12.54 -12.06
CA LEU A 131 -12.97 13.72 -11.18
C LEU A 131 -14.37 13.92 -10.57
N ARG A 132 -15.41 13.36 -11.19
CA ARG A 132 -16.80 13.44 -10.73
C ARG A 132 -17.21 12.27 -9.83
N ARG A 133 -16.33 11.29 -9.63
CA ARG A 133 -16.61 10.03 -8.92
C ARG A 133 -15.50 9.63 -7.93
N PRO A 134 -14.92 10.57 -7.16
CA PRO A 134 -13.92 10.22 -6.16
C PRO A 134 -14.58 9.40 -5.03
N LEU A 135 -13.80 8.51 -4.44
CA LEU A 135 -14.14 7.78 -3.23
C LEU A 135 -13.21 8.24 -2.11
N LEU A 136 -13.72 8.27 -0.89
CA LEU A 136 -12.91 8.53 0.30
C LEU A 136 -12.38 7.21 0.85
N SER A 137 -11.08 7.18 1.15
CA SER A 137 -10.45 6.07 1.85
C SER A 137 -10.71 6.14 3.36
N TRP A 138 -10.57 5.02 4.07
CA TRP A 138 -10.60 5.00 5.54
C TRP A 138 -9.48 5.85 6.16
N LEU A 139 -8.37 6.07 5.45
CA LEU A 139 -7.28 6.95 5.91
C LEU A 139 -7.71 8.42 5.83
N GLN A 140 -8.31 8.84 4.72
CA GLN A 140 -8.88 10.19 4.58
C GLN A 140 -10.02 10.43 5.59
N LEU A 141 -10.88 9.43 5.81
CA LEU A 141 -11.95 9.51 6.81
C LEU A 141 -11.38 9.63 8.23
N ALA A 142 -10.36 8.84 8.59
CA ALA A 142 -9.72 8.90 9.91
C ALA A 142 -9.02 10.25 10.15
N ASP A 143 -8.31 10.77 9.15
CA ASP A 143 -7.68 12.09 9.20
C ASP A 143 -8.72 13.21 9.39
N SER A 144 -9.84 13.15 8.66
CA SER A 144 -10.95 14.09 8.82
C SER A 144 -11.60 14.04 10.21
N ALA A 145 -11.49 12.88 10.88
CA ALA A 145 -11.94 12.68 12.26
C ALA A 145 -10.86 13.05 13.31
N GLY A 146 -9.70 13.55 12.88
CA GLY A 146 -8.62 14.02 13.76
C GLY A 146 -7.63 12.95 14.21
N LEU A 147 -7.73 11.71 13.70
CA LEU A 147 -6.74 10.66 13.97
C LEU A 147 -5.41 11.00 13.28
N ALA A 148 -4.31 10.46 13.79
CA ALA A 148 -3.05 10.47 13.05
C ALA A 148 -3.08 9.39 11.97
N THR A 149 -2.45 9.65 10.83
CA THR A 149 -2.49 8.74 9.68
C THR A 149 -1.09 8.48 9.15
N GLY A 150 -0.84 7.23 8.75
CA GLY A 150 0.45 6.85 8.19
C GLY A 150 0.39 5.78 7.10
N ILE A 151 1.41 5.79 6.26
CA ILE A 151 1.60 4.89 5.13
C ILE A 151 3.04 4.38 5.18
N VAL A 152 3.20 3.05 5.13
CA VAL A 152 4.49 2.37 5.04
C VAL A 152 4.41 1.36 3.91
N SER A 153 5.40 1.32 3.02
CA SER A 153 5.45 0.37 1.91
C SER A 153 6.87 0.08 1.47
N THR A 154 7.15 -1.17 1.03
CA THR A 154 8.39 -1.49 0.29
C THR A 154 8.29 -1.18 -1.22
N ALA A 155 7.13 -0.75 -1.72
CA ALA A 155 6.97 -0.20 -3.05
C ALA A 155 7.21 1.33 -3.08
N ARG A 156 7.04 1.93 -4.26
CA ARG A 156 6.98 3.40 -4.37
C ARG A 156 5.75 3.90 -3.62
N LEU A 157 5.84 5.03 -2.92
CA LEU A 157 4.66 5.62 -2.26
C LEU A 157 3.55 6.01 -3.24
N THR A 158 3.88 6.16 -4.52
CA THR A 158 2.96 6.40 -5.65
C THR A 158 2.42 5.13 -6.30
N HIS A 159 2.92 3.95 -5.89
CA HIS A 159 2.40 2.68 -6.39
C HIS A 159 0.93 2.50 -5.98
N ALA A 160 0.22 1.61 -6.66
CA ALA A 160 -1.24 1.51 -6.57
C ALA A 160 -1.76 1.29 -5.14
N THR A 161 -1.12 0.41 -4.37
CA THR A 161 -1.51 0.09 -3.00
C THR A 161 -1.43 1.30 -2.06
N PRO A 162 -0.27 1.98 -1.89
CA PRO A 162 -0.20 3.17 -1.04
C PRO A 162 -1.06 4.29 -1.59
N ALA A 163 -1.07 4.50 -2.91
CA ALA A 163 -1.88 5.52 -3.57
C ALA A 163 -3.38 5.38 -3.31
N ALA A 164 -3.93 4.16 -3.23
CA ALA A 164 -5.35 3.95 -2.95
C ALA A 164 -5.79 4.44 -1.56
N THR A 165 -4.86 4.72 -0.65
CA THR A 165 -5.17 5.33 0.64
C THR A 165 -5.32 6.86 0.58
N TYR A 166 -4.92 7.52 -0.52
CA TYR A 166 -4.89 8.99 -0.57
C TYR A 166 -5.23 9.64 -1.91
N ALA A 167 -5.12 8.91 -3.02
CA ALA A 167 -5.27 9.43 -4.38
C ALA A 167 -6.57 8.95 -5.04
N ASN A 168 -7.03 9.74 -6.01
CA ASN A 168 -8.12 9.42 -6.91
C ASN A 168 -7.63 9.61 -8.35
N VAL A 169 -7.38 8.52 -9.08
CA VAL A 169 -6.97 8.54 -10.51
C VAL A 169 -7.58 7.38 -11.28
N PRO A 170 -7.95 7.57 -12.57
CA PRO A 170 -8.48 6.50 -13.42
C PRO A 170 -7.40 5.56 -13.96
N ASN A 171 -6.12 5.90 -13.78
CA ASN A 171 -5.00 5.10 -14.23
C ASN A 171 -3.88 5.14 -13.18
N ARG A 172 -3.60 3.99 -12.56
CA ARG A 172 -2.52 3.79 -11.58
C ARG A 172 -1.14 4.20 -12.06
N ASN A 173 -0.91 4.27 -13.37
CA ASN A 173 0.38 4.63 -13.95
C ASN A 173 0.65 6.14 -13.93
N TRP A 174 -0.31 6.98 -13.53
CA TRP A 174 -0.12 8.43 -13.45
C TRP A 174 0.62 8.83 -12.17
N GLU A 175 1.79 8.23 -11.96
CA GLU A 175 2.57 8.37 -10.72
C GLU A 175 3.18 9.77 -10.59
N ASN A 176 3.73 10.30 -11.68
CA ASN A 176 4.18 11.68 -11.79
C ASN A 176 3.59 12.39 -13.04
N ASP A 177 3.92 13.67 -13.24
CA ASP A 177 3.38 14.48 -14.33
C ASP A 177 3.84 14.05 -15.73
N ALA A 178 4.97 13.38 -15.86
CA ALA A 178 5.45 12.83 -17.13
C ALA A 178 4.56 11.68 -17.65
N ASP A 179 3.86 10.98 -16.75
CA ASP A 179 2.95 9.89 -17.10
C ASP A 179 1.54 10.38 -17.46
N LEU A 180 1.24 11.66 -17.20
CA LEU A 180 -0.06 12.26 -17.46
C LEU A 180 -0.18 12.78 -18.90
N PRO A 181 -1.19 12.33 -19.67
CA PRO A 181 -1.49 12.92 -20.96
C PRO A 181 -1.85 14.42 -20.83
N ALA A 182 -1.39 15.24 -21.77
CA ALA A 182 -1.64 16.69 -21.75
C ALA A 182 -3.14 17.04 -21.67
N ASP A 183 -3.99 16.29 -22.38
CA ASP A 183 -5.44 16.48 -22.33
C ASP A 183 -6.00 16.20 -20.93
N SER A 184 -5.48 15.18 -20.22
CA SER A 184 -5.88 14.88 -18.85
C SER A 184 -5.44 15.96 -17.87
N VAL A 185 -4.27 16.58 -18.08
CA VAL A 185 -3.84 17.76 -17.30
C VAL A 185 -4.78 18.94 -17.56
N ALA A 186 -5.15 19.19 -18.81
CA ALA A 186 -6.09 20.26 -19.19
C ALA A 186 -7.51 20.03 -18.61
N GLU A 187 -7.93 18.76 -18.47
CA GLU A 187 -9.17 18.37 -17.79
C GLU A 187 -9.10 18.49 -16.26
N GLY A 188 -7.91 18.70 -15.69
CA GLY A 188 -7.70 18.95 -14.27
C GLY A 188 -7.23 17.74 -13.46
N CYS A 189 -6.85 16.63 -14.11
CA CYS A 189 -6.18 15.53 -13.40
C CYS A 189 -4.80 15.94 -12.93
N VAL A 190 -4.43 15.37 -11.79
CA VAL A 190 -3.18 15.63 -11.08
C VAL A 190 -2.53 14.30 -10.74
N ASP A 191 -1.21 14.21 -10.87
CA ASP A 191 -0.45 12.98 -10.65
C ASP A 191 -0.49 12.52 -9.19
N ILE A 192 -0.29 11.22 -8.98
CA ILE A 192 -0.39 10.59 -7.67
C ILE A 192 0.61 11.22 -6.69
N ALA A 193 1.86 11.49 -7.10
CA ALA A 193 2.87 12.10 -6.24
C ALA A 193 2.39 13.47 -5.70
N ARG A 194 1.83 14.33 -6.56
CA ARG A 194 1.20 15.59 -6.14
C ARG A 194 0.00 15.36 -5.22
N GLN A 195 -0.80 14.33 -5.47
CA GLN A 195 -1.98 14.06 -4.65
C GLN A 195 -1.61 13.75 -3.19
N LEU A 196 -0.48 13.07 -2.93
CA LEU A 196 0.03 12.80 -1.57
C LEU A 196 0.17 14.10 -0.74
N LEU A 197 0.66 15.17 -1.35
CA LEU A 197 0.83 16.48 -0.71
C LEU A 197 -0.49 17.24 -0.53
N SER A 198 -1.48 16.98 -1.39
CA SER A 198 -2.78 17.68 -1.40
C SER A 198 -3.88 17.01 -0.58
N THR A 199 -3.54 15.92 0.12
CA THR A 199 -4.45 15.16 1.00
C THR A 199 -5.06 16.00 2.12
N SER A 200 -4.45 17.13 2.45
CA SER A 200 -4.94 18.11 3.43
C SER A 200 -6.33 18.71 3.08
N ARG A 201 -6.85 18.47 1.87
CA ARG A 201 -8.23 18.85 1.53
C ARG A 201 -9.27 18.20 2.46
N PHE A 202 -8.99 17.02 3.03
CA PHE A 202 -9.89 16.30 3.93
C PHE A 202 -9.42 16.29 5.39
N GLY A 203 -8.27 16.86 5.69
CA GLY A 203 -7.65 16.84 7.01
C GLY A 203 -6.21 17.37 6.97
N ARG A 204 -5.25 16.67 7.57
CA ARG A 204 -3.82 17.03 7.54
C ARG A 204 -3.01 16.23 6.53
N GLY A 205 -3.54 15.13 6.01
CA GLY A 205 -2.78 14.13 5.26
C GLY A 205 -1.99 13.18 6.17
N PRO A 206 -1.30 12.18 5.58
CA PRO A 206 -0.44 11.27 6.32
C PRO A 206 0.74 12.04 6.93
N ILE A 207 0.83 12.02 8.26
CA ILE A 207 1.97 12.61 8.98
C ILE A 207 3.20 11.69 8.94
N VAL A 208 3.02 10.42 8.55
CA VAL A 208 4.10 9.48 8.25
C VAL A 208 3.87 8.87 6.87
N ALA A 209 4.81 9.01 5.95
CA ALA A 209 4.80 8.33 4.67
C ALA A 209 6.21 7.78 4.39
N LEU A 210 6.37 6.46 4.42
CA LEU A 210 7.67 5.77 4.34
C LEU A 210 7.64 4.73 3.22
N GLY A 211 8.56 4.83 2.26
CA GLY A 211 8.72 3.82 1.20
C GLY A 211 9.74 4.22 0.16
N GLY A 212 9.61 3.73 -1.08
CA GLY A 212 10.46 4.12 -2.21
C GLY A 212 9.86 5.26 -3.05
N GLY A 213 10.51 5.54 -4.18
CA GLY A 213 9.95 6.34 -5.27
C GLY A 213 10.45 7.77 -5.37
N ARG A 214 11.69 8.07 -4.94
CA ARG A 214 12.26 9.44 -5.03
C ARG A 214 12.10 10.05 -6.41
N ARG A 215 12.20 9.26 -7.47
CA ARG A 215 12.10 9.73 -8.87
C ARG A 215 10.80 10.45 -9.19
N GLU A 216 9.71 10.08 -8.53
CA GLU A 216 8.35 10.59 -8.78
C GLU A 216 8.15 11.99 -8.17
N PHE A 217 9.00 12.37 -7.21
CA PHE A 217 8.91 13.61 -6.43
C PHE A 217 9.95 14.66 -6.84
N LEU A 218 11.00 14.26 -7.57
CA LEU A 218 12.13 15.11 -7.93
C LEU A 218 11.98 15.68 -9.36
N PRO A 219 12.37 16.95 -9.60
CA PRO A 219 12.50 17.53 -10.93
C PRO A 219 13.38 16.67 -11.84
N ALA A 220 13.03 16.64 -13.13
CA ALA A 220 13.91 16.12 -14.16
C ALA A 220 15.30 16.78 -14.04
N LEU A 221 16.35 15.98 -14.25
CA LEU A 221 17.77 16.36 -14.13
C LEU A 221 18.28 16.59 -12.69
N GLN A 222 17.42 16.69 -11.67
CA GLN A 222 17.89 16.72 -10.28
C GLN A 222 18.41 15.34 -9.90
N ARG A 223 19.67 15.25 -9.47
CA ARG A 223 20.34 13.99 -9.10
C ARG A 223 19.69 13.34 -7.88
N ASP A 224 19.58 12.02 -7.93
CA ASP A 224 19.22 11.21 -6.76
C ASP A 224 20.32 11.28 -5.69
N PRO A 225 19.97 11.36 -4.40
CA PRO A 225 20.97 11.47 -3.32
C PRO A 225 21.80 10.21 -3.08
N GLU A 226 21.35 9.04 -3.55
CA GLU A 226 22.04 7.76 -3.35
C GLU A 226 22.73 7.25 -4.61
N TYR A 227 22.19 7.58 -5.79
CA TYR A 227 22.66 7.06 -7.08
C TYR A 227 23.11 8.16 -8.03
N ASP A 228 24.42 8.25 -8.27
CA ASP A 228 25.03 9.27 -9.14
C ASP A 228 24.58 9.21 -10.61
N ASP A 229 24.05 8.08 -11.08
CA ASP A 229 23.55 7.86 -12.44
C ASP A 229 22.03 8.08 -12.58
N LYS A 230 21.33 8.44 -11.50
CA LYS A 230 19.88 8.60 -11.49
C LYS A 230 19.46 10.05 -11.27
N VAL A 231 18.31 10.40 -11.83
CA VAL A 231 17.67 11.72 -11.70
C VAL A 231 16.17 11.58 -11.46
N GLY A 232 15.54 12.67 -11.02
CA GLY A 232 14.08 12.79 -10.96
C GLY A 232 13.40 12.70 -12.33
N GLN A 233 12.09 12.51 -12.34
CA GLN A 233 11.28 12.33 -13.55
C GLN A 233 10.31 13.48 -13.84
N ARG A 234 10.09 14.40 -12.89
CA ARG A 234 9.07 15.45 -13.04
C ARG A 234 9.42 16.48 -14.12
N LEU A 235 8.53 16.68 -15.09
CA LEU A 235 8.73 17.62 -16.21
C LEU A 235 8.20 19.02 -15.91
N ASP A 236 7.38 19.16 -14.88
CA ASP A 236 6.83 20.44 -14.40
C ASP A 236 7.82 21.27 -13.56
N GLY A 237 9.03 20.76 -13.34
CA GLY A 237 10.10 21.45 -12.62
C GLY A 237 9.88 21.55 -11.11
N ARG A 238 8.90 20.85 -10.54
CA ARG A 238 8.57 20.94 -9.11
C ARG A 238 9.37 19.96 -8.28
N ASP A 239 9.88 20.46 -7.15
CA ASP A 239 10.48 19.64 -6.09
C ASP A 239 9.44 19.38 -5.01
N LEU A 240 8.74 18.25 -5.13
CA LEU A 240 7.68 17.89 -4.19
C LEU A 240 8.24 17.53 -2.80
N ILE A 241 9.51 17.14 -2.70
CA ILE A 241 10.15 16.91 -1.39
C ILE A 241 10.34 18.26 -0.70
N GLY A 242 10.86 19.26 -1.41
CA GLY A 242 10.98 20.63 -0.91
C GLY A 242 9.64 21.25 -0.52
N GLU A 243 8.59 21.02 -1.31
CA GLU A 243 7.23 21.45 -0.98
C GLU A 243 6.69 20.76 0.27
N TRP A 244 6.87 19.45 0.41
CA TRP A 244 6.46 18.72 1.62
C TRP A 244 7.18 19.25 2.87
N ARG A 245 8.50 19.50 2.79
CA ARG A 245 9.27 20.06 3.92
C ARG A 245 8.78 21.45 4.30
N SER A 246 8.38 22.27 3.33
CA SER A 246 7.84 23.61 3.56
C SER A 246 6.47 23.56 4.26
N ALA A 247 5.65 22.56 3.93
CA ALA A 247 4.34 22.34 4.54
C ALA A 247 4.38 21.69 5.93
N HIS A 248 5.51 21.04 6.29
CA HIS A 248 5.66 20.30 7.55
C HIS A 248 6.82 20.86 8.40
N PRO A 249 6.67 22.06 8.99
CA PRO A 249 7.72 22.64 9.81
C PRO A 249 8.05 21.73 11.00
N GLY A 250 9.33 21.42 11.17
CA GLY A 250 9.83 20.47 12.18
C GLY A 250 9.76 19.00 11.76
N GLY A 251 9.07 18.67 10.66
CA GLY A 251 9.08 17.33 10.06
C GLY A 251 10.44 16.98 9.46
N ALA A 252 10.70 15.68 9.31
CA ALA A 252 11.95 15.16 8.76
C ALA A 252 11.71 14.45 7.43
N TYR A 253 12.46 14.89 6.41
CA TYR A 253 12.66 14.11 5.19
C TYR A 253 13.89 13.22 5.38
N VAL A 254 13.75 11.92 5.12
CA VAL A 254 14.80 10.92 5.30
C VAL A 254 14.88 10.01 4.07
N TRP A 255 16.07 9.54 3.73
CA TRP A 255 16.28 8.65 2.58
C TRP A 255 17.19 7.44 2.86
N ASN A 256 17.59 7.23 4.12
CA ASN A 256 18.31 6.04 4.56
C ASN A 256 18.00 5.69 6.03
N SER A 257 18.47 4.53 6.48
CA SER A 257 18.23 3.99 7.83
C SER A 257 18.73 4.89 8.95
N GLY A 258 19.93 5.45 8.79
CA GLY A 258 20.56 6.30 9.79
C GLY A 258 19.77 7.60 10.01
N GLN A 259 19.29 8.20 8.92
CA GLN A 259 18.42 9.38 8.99
C GLN A 259 17.06 9.06 9.60
N LEU A 260 16.44 7.92 9.25
CA LEU A 260 15.18 7.48 9.88
C LEU A 260 15.36 7.32 11.40
N ALA A 261 16.44 6.68 11.84
CA ALA A 261 16.76 6.53 13.25
C ALA A 261 17.01 7.88 13.93
N ALA A 262 17.73 8.81 13.28
CA ALA A 262 17.98 10.15 13.82
C ALA A 262 16.71 11.02 13.91
N ALA A 263 15.72 10.77 13.04
CA ALA A 263 14.45 11.48 12.98
C ALA A 263 13.41 10.96 13.99
N ALA A 264 13.81 10.14 14.97
CA ALA A 264 12.90 9.45 15.87
C ALA A 264 11.95 10.37 16.67
N GLU A 265 12.29 11.65 16.86
CA GLU A 265 11.47 12.65 17.56
C GLU A 265 10.77 13.65 16.63
N ALA A 266 10.89 13.50 15.31
CA ALA A 266 10.18 14.36 14.37
C ALA A 266 8.66 14.19 14.51
N PRO A 267 7.86 15.27 14.42
CA PRO A 267 6.41 15.22 14.47
C PRO A 267 5.79 14.66 13.18
N SER A 268 6.53 14.65 12.07
CA SER A 268 6.12 14.11 10.79
C SER A 268 7.32 13.57 10.02
N LEU A 269 7.11 12.52 9.22
CA LEU A 269 8.15 11.81 8.49
C LEU A 269 7.75 11.61 7.03
N LEU A 270 8.62 12.02 6.12
CA LEU A 270 8.61 11.57 4.72
C LEU A 270 9.90 10.80 4.47
N GLY A 271 9.77 9.48 4.29
CA GLY A 271 10.86 8.58 4.00
C GLY A 271 10.78 8.10 2.55
N LEU A 272 11.77 8.46 1.73
CA LEU A 272 11.91 7.96 0.36
C LEU A 272 13.27 7.27 0.22
N PHE A 273 13.30 5.97 0.48
CA PHE A 273 14.52 5.19 0.69
C PHE A 273 15.17 4.68 -0.60
N GLU A 274 14.44 4.66 -1.70
CA GLU A 274 14.99 4.24 -3.00
C GLU A 274 14.54 5.15 -4.15
N HIS A 275 15.30 5.14 -5.26
CA HIS A 275 14.96 5.89 -6.48
C HIS A 275 13.61 5.43 -7.04
N ASP A 276 13.39 4.12 -7.05
CA ASP A 276 12.18 3.41 -7.46
C ASP A 276 11.61 2.68 -6.22
N HIS A 277 11.01 1.49 -6.40
CA HIS A 277 10.68 0.57 -5.32
C HIS A 277 11.90 0.28 -4.44
N MET A 278 11.67 -0.04 -3.17
CA MET A 278 12.75 -0.44 -2.27
C MET A 278 13.43 -1.73 -2.77
N GLN A 279 14.67 -1.96 -2.35
CA GLN A 279 15.35 -3.24 -2.57
C GLN A 279 14.51 -4.38 -1.97
N TYR A 280 14.61 -5.58 -2.55
CA TYR A 280 14.10 -6.77 -1.86
C TYR A 280 14.86 -6.95 -0.54
N GLU A 281 14.20 -7.42 0.52
CA GLU A 281 14.75 -7.66 1.86
C GLU A 281 15.99 -8.53 1.82
N HIS A 282 16.02 -9.51 0.92
CA HIS A 282 17.19 -10.36 0.71
C HIS A 282 18.42 -9.56 0.26
N ASP A 283 18.23 -8.59 -0.64
CA ASP A 283 19.27 -7.80 -1.29
C ASP A 283 19.58 -6.48 -0.54
N ARG A 284 18.77 -6.16 0.47
CA ARG A 284 18.81 -4.88 1.18
C ARG A 284 20.17 -4.62 1.82
N LYS A 285 20.69 -3.41 1.63
CA LYS A 285 21.91 -2.95 2.32
C LYS A 285 21.60 -2.67 3.79
N ARG A 286 22.07 -3.52 4.69
CA ARG A 286 21.83 -3.42 6.14
C ARG A 286 22.90 -2.55 6.84
N SER A 287 22.92 -1.25 6.52
CA SER A 287 23.79 -0.27 7.18
C SER A 287 23.05 1.05 7.44
N ALA A 288 23.67 1.99 8.16
CA ALA A 288 23.08 3.31 8.38
C ALA A 288 22.87 4.09 7.07
N GLU A 289 23.71 3.84 6.07
CA GLU A 289 23.65 4.45 4.74
C GLU A 289 22.73 3.67 3.78
N GLY A 290 22.25 2.49 4.16
CA GLY A 290 21.33 1.67 3.38
C GLY A 290 19.86 1.82 3.81
N ASP A 291 19.02 0.86 3.42
CA ASP A 291 17.57 0.97 3.58
C ASP A 291 17.04 0.37 4.88
N PRO A 292 16.05 0.99 5.51
CA PRO A 292 15.36 0.39 6.64
C PRO A 292 14.52 -0.81 6.18
N SER A 293 14.43 -1.84 7.02
CA SER A 293 13.48 -2.93 6.86
C SER A 293 12.03 -2.45 7.00
N LEU A 294 11.10 -3.25 6.50
CA LEU A 294 9.67 -3.04 6.74
C LEU A 294 9.35 -2.94 8.24
N THR A 295 10.01 -3.75 9.06
CA THR A 295 9.91 -3.73 10.53
C THR A 295 10.36 -2.39 11.11
N GLU A 296 11.52 -1.86 10.70
CA GLU A 296 12.04 -0.57 11.19
C GLU A 296 11.12 0.59 10.79
N MET A 297 10.63 0.61 9.54
CA MET A 297 9.66 1.62 9.09
C MET A 297 8.35 1.53 9.86
N THR A 298 7.84 0.32 10.10
CA THR A 298 6.61 0.08 10.87
C THR A 298 6.73 0.60 12.30
N LEU A 299 7.83 0.29 12.98
CA LEU A 299 8.06 0.75 14.36
C LEU A 299 8.24 2.28 14.43
N ALA A 300 8.94 2.89 13.45
CA ALA A 300 9.07 4.35 13.37
C ALA A 300 7.70 5.03 13.16
N ALA A 301 6.85 4.44 12.31
CA ALA A 301 5.49 4.91 12.08
C ALA A 301 4.64 4.80 13.35
N ILE A 302 4.58 3.64 13.99
CA ILE A 302 3.81 3.43 15.24
C ILE A 302 4.30 4.40 16.33
N LYS A 303 5.62 4.56 16.51
CA LYS A 303 6.19 5.49 17.49
C LYS A 303 5.74 6.93 17.24
N THR A 304 5.72 7.37 15.98
CA THR A 304 5.32 8.74 15.63
C THR A 304 3.81 8.94 15.78
N LEU A 305 3.01 8.01 15.28
CA LEU A 305 1.55 8.10 15.27
C LEU A 305 0.93 7.95 16.66
N SER A 306 1.50 7.11 17.53
CA SER A 306 1.00 6.84 18.89
C SER A 306 1.07 8.06 19.82
N ARG A 307 1.80 9.11 19.45
CA ARG A 307 1.80 10.40 20.14
C ARG A 307 0.44 11.12 20.06
N SER A 308 -0.41 10.76 19.09
CA SER A 308 -1.75 11.32 18.95
C SER A 308 -2.70 10.76 20.02
N PRO A 309 -3.32 11.62 20.85
CA PRO A 309 -4.29 11.16 21.85
C PRO A 309 -5.58 10.62 21.22
N GLN A 310 -5.90 11.03 19.98
CA GLN A 310 -7.10 10.59 19.24
C GLN A 310 -6.97 9.18 18.67
N GLY A 311 -5.78 8.57 18.76
CA GLY A 311 -5.47 7.33 18.06
C GLY A 311 -4.97 7.56 16.65
N TYR A 312 -4.76 6.47 15.92
CA TYR A 312 -4.19 6.50 14.59
C TYR A 312 -4.66 5.37 13.68
N VAL A 313 -4.50 5.58 12.38
CA VAL A 313 -4.61 4.51 11.39
C VAL A 313 -3.32 4.41 10.58
N LEU A 314 -2.90 3.19 10.27
CA LEU A 314 -1.64 2.90 9.59
C LEU A 314 -1.87 1.82 8.53
N MET A 315 -1.43 2.09 7.30
CA MET A 315 -1.28 1.05 6.27
C MET A 315 0.19 0.66 6.20
N VAL A 316 0.48 -0.65 6.23
CA VAL A 316 1.80 -1.23 6.05
C VAL A 316 1.75 -2.25 4.91
N GLU A 317 2.61 -2.09 3.92
CA GLU A 317 2.65 -2.96 2.74
C GLU A 317 4.01 -3.63 2.56
N SER A 318 4.01 -4.95 2.37
CA SER A 318 5.12 -5.67 1.74
C SER A 318 4.82 -5.82 0.25
N GLY A 319 5.13 -4.77 -0.52
CA GLY A 319 4.72 -4.63 -1.93
C GLY A 319 5.61 -5.42 -2.88
N ARG A 320 6.80 -5.82 -2.44
CA ARG A 320 7.75 -6.56 -3.27
C ARG A 320 7.48 -8.08 -3.30
N ILE A 321 6.55 -8.60 -2.49
CA ILE A 321 6.07 -9.99 -2.62
C ILE A 321 5.53 -10.21 -4.04
N ASP A 322 4.68 -9.29 -4.50
CA ASP A 322 4.08 -9.28 -5.84
C ASP A 322 5.13 -9.24 -6.95
N HIS A 323 6.06 -8.28 -6.88
CA HIS A 323 7.12 -8.14 -7.88
C HIS A 323 7.98 -9.40 -7.99
N ALA A 324 8.37 -10.00 -6.85
CA ALA A 324 9.16 -11.22 -6.87
C ALA A 324 8.39 -12.40 -7.48
N ASN A 325 7.08 -12.50 -7.23
CA ASN A 325 6.25 -13.50 -7.88
C ASN A 325 6.10 -13.26 -9.38
N HIS A 326 5.94 -12.01 -9.82
CA HIS A 326 5.94 -11.64 -11.24
C HIS A 326 7.24 -12.04 -11.95
N ASP A 327 8.38 -11.90 -11.27
CA ASP A 327 9.70 -12.32 -11.76
C ASP A 327 9.91 -13.85 -11.73
N GLY A 328 8.95 -14.62 -11.21
CA GLY A 328 9.11 -16.07 -10.98
C GLY A 328 10.15 -16.39 -9.90
N ASN A 329 10.46 -15.43 -9.03
CA ASN A 329 11.48 -15.53 -7.99
C ASN A 329 10.86 -15.83 -6.62
N ALA A 330 10.49 -17.09 -6.41
CA ALA A 330 9.90 -17.54 -5.16
C ALA A 330 10.79 -17.20 -3.94
N TYR A 331 12.11 -17.35 -4.04
CA TYR A 331 13.01 -17.11 -2.91
C TYR A 331 12.88 -15.67 -2.35
N ARG A 332 12.87 -14.66 -3.22
CA ARG A 332 12.63 -13.27 -2.80
C ARG A 332 11.20 -13.03 -2.35
N ALA A 333 10.21 -13.65 -2.99
CA ALA A 333 8.81 -13.51 -2.57
C ALA A 333 8.59 -14.06 -1.14
N LEU A 334 9.24 -15.18 -0.80
CA LEU A 334 9.17 -15.76 0.54
C LEU A 334 9.93 -14.91 1.56
N ASP A 335 11.10 -14.34 1.22
CA ASP A 335 11.83 -13.42 2.09
C ASP A 335 11.00 -12.14 2.40
N GLU A 336 10.33 -11.57 1.41
CA GLU A 336 9.42 -10.44 1.60
C GLU A 336 8.21 -10.79 2.48
N THR A 337 7.71 -12.02 2.36
CA THR A 337 6.59 -12.53 3.18
C THR A 337 7.03 -12.74 4.63
N ILE A 338 8.26 -13.22 4.86
CA ILE A 338 8.85 -13.34 6.20
C ILE A 338 9.09 -11.95 6.79
N SER A 339 9.58 -10.99 6.00
CA SER A 339 9.74 -9.59 6.43
C SER A 339 8.41 -8.96 6.88
N LEU A 340 7.31 -9.24 6.17
CA LEU A 340 5.97 -8.86 6.59
C LEU A 340 5.59 -9.52 7.95
N SER A 341 5.92 -10.80 8.13
CA SER A 341 5.67 -11.54 9.39
C SER A 341 6.42 -10.90 10.56
N ASP A 342 7.66 -10.47 10.34
CA ASP A 342 8.46 -9.75 11.32
C ASP A 342 7.85 -8.39 11.67
N ALA A 343 7.40 -7.62 10.67
CA ALA A 343 6.76 -6.33 10.87
C ALA A 343 5.44 -6.45 11.65
N VAL A 344 4.61 -7.46 11.35
CA VAL A 344 3.38 -7.75 12.09
C VAL A 344 3.71 -8.13 13.54
N ARG A 345 4.71 -8.99 13.76
CA ARG A 345 5.15 -9.38 15.11
C ARG A 345 5.61 -8.18 15.93
N ALA A 346 6.36 -7.27 15.30
CA ALA A 346 6.84 -6.04 15.93
C ALA A 346 5.69 -5.09 16.28
N ALA A 347 4.70 -4.93 15.39
CA ALA A 347 3.54 -4.08 15.66
C ALA A 347 2.64 -4.64 16.78
N VAL A 348 2.40 -5.95 16.81
CA VAL A 348 1.70 -6.61 17.93
C VAL A 348 2.43 -6.33 19.24
N SER A 349 3.76 -6.39 19.25
CA SER A 349 4.57 -6.11 20.45
C SER A 349 4.58 -4.64 20.85
N ALA A 350 4.36 -3.73 19.90
CA ALA A 350 4.39 -2.27 20.10
C ALA A 350 3.01 -1.65 20.39
N THR A 351 1.94 -2.46 20.42
CA THR A 351 0.56 -2.00 20.57
C THR A 351 -0.20 -2.85 21.60
N SER A 352 -1.40 -2.41 21.98
CA SER A 352 -2.28 -3.17 22.88
C SER A 352 -3.47 -3.73 22.10
N GLU A 353 -3.75 -5.03 22.25
CA GLU A 353 -4.95 -5.65 21.69
C GLU A 353 -6.26 -5.08 22.28
N GLU A 354 -6.19 -4.41 23.44
CA GLU A 354 -7.34 -3.77 24.06
C GLU A 354 -7.87 -2.56 23.26
N ASP A 355 -7.00 -1.88 22.51
CA ASP A 355 -7.34 -0.65 21.80
C ASP A 355 -6.89 -0.61 20.33
N THR A 356 -6.18 -1.63 19.85
CA THR A 356 -5.60 -1.66 18.50
C THR A 356 -6.12 -2.85 17.70
N LEU A 357 -6.79 -2.56 16.58
CA LEU A 357 -7.19 -3.55 15.59
C LEU A 357 -6.06 -3.74 14.57
N ILE A 358 -5.50 -4.95 14.49
CA ILE A 358 -4.53 -5.33 13.46
C ILE A 358 -5.18 -6.30 12.48
N ILE A 359 -5.10 -6.00 11.19
CA ILE A 359 -5.62 -6.82 10.09
C ILE A 359 -4.44 -7.18 9.19
N VAL A 360 -4.28 -8.46 8.85
CA VAL A 360 -3.36 -8.90 7.80
C VAL A 360 -4.16 -9.48 6.64
N THR A 361 -3.88 -9.02 5.43
CA THR A 361 -4.55 -9.51 4.23
C THR A 361 -3.66 -9.39 2.99
N ALA A 362 -4.17 -9.87 1.86
CA ALA A 362 -3.59 -9.69 0.54
C ALA A 362 -4.64 -9.04 -0.35
N ASP A 363 -4.18 -8.27 -1.32
CA ASP A 363 -5.05 -7.65 -2.32
C ASP A 363 -5.46 -8.66 -3.41
N HIS A 364 -4.55 -9.57 -3.79
CA HIS A 364 -4.80 -10.72 -4.67
C HIS A 364 -3.79 -11.86 -4.46
N SER A 365 -3.90 -12.88 -5.31
CA SER A 365 -3.05 -14.09 -5.29
C SER A 365 -2.07 -14.06 -6.47
N HIS A 366 -1.05 -14.92 -6.41
CA HIS A 366 -0.18 -15.30 -7.52
C HIS A 366 -0.31 -16.79 -7.87
N THR A 367 0.40 -17.22 -8.93
CA THR A 367 0.41 -18.59 -9.45
C THR A 367 1.44 -19.51 -8.79
N LEU A 368 2.10 -19.07 -7.71
CA LEU A 368 3.00 -19.90 -6.92
C LEU A 368 2.25 -21.15 -6.43
N ASN A 369 2.83 -22.33 -6.64
CA ASN A 369 2.26 -23.61 -6.24
C ASN A 369 3.31 -24.47 -5.54
N LEU A 370 2.87 -25.20 -4.51
CA LEU A 370 3.64 -26.29 -3.88
C LEU A 370 3.17 -27.60 -4.50
N VAL A 371 4.04 -28.23 -5.29
CA VAL A 371 3.72 -29.45 -6.05
C VAL A 371 4.68 -30.59 -5.71
N GLY A 372 4.24 -31.83 -5.91
CA GLY A 372 5.06 -33.02 -5.70
C GLY A 372 4.96 -33.62 -4.30
N TYR A 373 5.97 -34.42 -3.94
CA TYR A 373 6.10 -35.15 -2.68
C TYR A 373 7.53 -34.97 -2.15
N PRO A 374 7.91 -33.74 -1.73
CA PRO A 374 9.27 -33.40 -1.29
C PRO A 374 9.69 -34.11 -0.01
#